data_AF-A0A4V2ESB6-F1
#
_entry.id   AF-A0A4V2ESB6-F1
#
_cell.length_a   1.000
_cell.length_b   1.000
_cell.length_c   1.000
_cell.angle_alpha   90.00
_cell.angle_beta   90.00
_cell.angle_gamma   90.00
#
_symmetry.space_group_name_H-M   'P 1'
#
loop_
_entity.id
_entity.type
_entity.pdbx_description
1 polymer ?
#
loop_
_entity_poly.entity_id
_entity_poly.type
_entity_poly.pdbx_seq_one_letter_code
_entity_poly.pdbx_strand_id
1 'polypeptide(L)'
;MAGPEDHQLAGDADDKANFDVVRQGFDRDQVRQYVQNVDLHVRRLSADRDEALSQVVELSERLEVAHREIAALTEGRGTTTGQAAPNRQVQVAKVEAAEITGRAQVAAENTWAAAEQASAALRDRYTHLIRELDKQHADIQVEHRAIMDAAHGHVRKMTVEADRRQAEIDERAERERQRIESEFDQTMTTRRADLEREIESRHAASTAQARRTVEEANAKARAAVAEANKRLSDLVAVRNQIADHIRGTREVIEQGSALLEPVENEAEVLASAKPLEHEKPAKNTEKTEKANDKPHSVPQQREARQGAPSTVD
;
A
#
# COMPACT_ATOMS: atom_id res chain seq x y z
N MET A 1 -1.24 62.11 -55.69
CA MET A 1 -1.83 60.77 -55.90
C MET A 1 -0.96 59.78 -55.14
N ALA A 2 -1.59 58.88 -54.39
CA ALA A 2 -1.06 57.90 -53.43
C ALA A 2 -0.84 58.43 -52.00
N GLY A 3 -1.76 58.06 -51.11
CA GLY A 3 -1.73 58.33 -49.68
C GLY A 3 -1.10 57.16 -48.89
N PRO A 4 -0.68 57.39 -47.63
CA PRO A 4 -0.25 56.34 -46.71
C PRO A 4 -1.46 55.91 -45.86
N GLU A 5 -1.79 54.62 -45.83
CA GLU A 5 -1.33 53.64 -44.84
C GLU A 5 -2.52 53.15 -44.01
N ASP A 6 -3.30 52.27 -44.64
CA ASP A 6 -4.10 51.28 -43.92
C ASP A 6 -3.15 50.21 -43.36
N HIS A 7 -2.49 50.51 -42.23
CA HIS A 7 -1.85 49.49 -41.41
C HIS A 7 -2.70 49.19 -40.19
N GLN A 8 -3.58 48.21 -40.38
CA GLN A 8 -3.85 47.11 -39.44
C GLN A 8 -3.78 47.47 -37.95
N LEU A 9 -4.80 48.17 -37.45
CA LEU A 9 -5.22 48.08 -36.05
C LEU A 9 -6.14 46.87 -35.89
N ALA A 10 -5.56 45.69 -36.04
CA ALA A 10 -6.20 44.42 -35.73
C ALA A 10 -5.23 43.60 -34.87
N GLY A 11 -5.18 43.94 -33.58
CA GLY A 11 -4.40 43.24 -32.57
C GLY A 11 -5.08 43.39 -31.21
N ASP A 12 -5.63 42.29 -30.73
CA ASP A 12 -5.83 41.96 -29.32
C ASP A 12 -6.98 42.64 -28.55
N ALA A 13 -8.19 42.60 -29.12
CA ALA A 13 -9.44 42.87 -28.39
C ALA A 13 -10.21 41.60 -27.97
N ASP A 14 -9.55 40.45 -27.82
CA ASP A 14 -10.18 39.23 -27.26
C ASP A 14 -9.18 38.39 -26.45
N ASP A 15 -8.53 39.01 -25.46
CA ASP A 15 -7.76 38.27 -24.44
C ASP A 15 -8.68 38.02 -23.23
N LYS A 16 -9.67 37.14 -23.42
CA LYS A 16 -10.45 36.61 -22.29
C LYS A 16 -9.49 35.81 -21.43
N ALA A 17 -8.98 36.44 -20.38
CA ALA A 17 -8.07 35.83 -19.41
C ALA A 17 -8.61 34.46 -18.98
N ASN A 18 -8.07 33.41 -19.60
CA ASN A 18 -8.51 32.05 -19.37
C ASN A 18 -7.71 31.53 -18.18
N PHE A 19 -8.22 31.80 -16.98
CA PHE A 19 -7.59 31.38 -15.75
C PHE A 19 -7.77 29.87 -15.55
N ASP A 20 -6.75 29.19 -15.06
CA ASP A 20 -6.86 27.78 -14.73
C ASP A 20 -7.85 27.57 -13.55
N VAL A 21 -8.78 26.63 -13.71
CA VAL A 21 -9.79 26.31 -12.67
C VAL A 21 -9.27 25.17 -11.80
N VAL A 22 -8.94 25.48 -10.55
CA VAL A 22 -8.63 24.51 -9.50
C VAL A 22 -9.96 24.04 -8.87
N ARG A 23 -9.94 22.89 -8.19
CA ARG A 23 -11.10 22.10 -7.68
C ARG A 23 -12.25 22.92 -7.04
N GLN A 24 -12.01 24.16 -6.59
CA GLN A 24 -13.02 25.18 -6.35
C GLN A 24 -12.52 26.59 -6.74
N GLY A 25 -12.64 26.96 -8.02
CA GLY A 25 -12.42 28.32 -8.51
C GLY A 25 -11.11 28.55 -9.27
N PHE A 26 -10.89 29.78 -9.72
CA PHE A 26 -9.69 30.16 -10.48
C PHE A 26 -8.43 30.23 -9.61
N ASP A 27 -7.27 29.94 -10.19
CA ASP A 27 -5.97 30.10 -9.53
C ASP A 27 -5.76 31.55 -9.06
N ARG A 28 -5.62 31.71 -7.74
CA ARG A 28 -5.52 33.02 -7.08
C ARG A 28 -4.24 33.76 -7.43
N ASP A 29 -3.14 33.05 -7.69
CA ASP A 29 -1.87 33.68 -8.02
C ASP A 29 -1.87 34.18 -9.46
N GLN A 30 -2.45 33.43 -10.40
CA GLN A 30 -2.69 33.90 -11.77
C GLN A 30 -3.60 35.13 -11.81
N VAL A 31 -4.71 35.11 -11.08
CA VAL A 31 -5.64 36.25 -11.02
C VAL A 31 -4.97 37.48 -10.40
N ARG A 32 -4.18 37.31 -9.34
CA ARG A 32 -3.45 38.42 -8.71
C ARG A 32 -2.44 39.05 -9.68
N GLN A 33 -1.68 38.21 -10.39
CA GLN A 33 -0.70 38.68 -11.37
C GLN A 33 -1.37 39.41 -12.54
N TYR A 34 -2.51 38.90 -13.03
CA TYR A 34 -3.28 39.55 -14.08
C TYR A 34 -3.80 40.92 -13.65
N VAL A 35 -4.41 41.03 -12.46
CA VAL A 35 -4.90 42.32 -11.94
C VAL A 35 -3.75 43.32 -11.77
N GLN A 36 -2.60 42.87 -11.26
CA GLN A 36 -1.41 43.72 -11.15
C GLN A 36 -0.92 44.21 -12.51
N ASN A 37 -0.91 43.35 -13.53
CA ASN A 37 -0.54 43.74 -14.88
C ASN A 37 -1.54 44.73 -15.49
N VAL A 38 -2.85 44.53 -15.29
CA VAL A 38 -3.88 45.47 -15.76
C VAL A 38 -3.72 46.82 -15.08
N ASP A 39 -3.50 46.85 -13.77
CA ASP A 39 -3.27 48.10 -13.03
C ASP A 39 -2.03 48.85 -13.54
N LEU A 40 -0.95 48.13 -13.85
CA LEU A 40 0.26 48.72 -14.46
C LEU A 40 -0.04 49.30 -15.86
N HIS A 41 -0.81 48.58 -16.69
CA HIS A 41 -1.20 49.07 -18.00
C HIS A 41 -2.10 50.31 -17.91
N VAL A 42 -3.06 50.35 -16.99
CA VAL A 42 -3.93 51.53 -16.79
C VAL A 42 -3.12 52.75 -16.33
N ARG A 43 -2.14 52.55 -15.44
CA ARG A 43 -1.23 53.62 -15.01
C ARG A 43 -0.38 54.15 -16.16
N ARG A 44 0.15 53.25 -17.00
CA ARG A 44 0.92 53.62 -18.19
C ARG A 44 0.08 54.41 -19.18
N LEU A 45 -1.12 53.91 -19.52
CA LEU A 45 -2.04 54.61 -20.43
C LEU A 45 -2.47 55.98 -19.89
N SER A 46 -2.62 56.11 -18.57
CA SER A 46 -2.93 57.41 -17.94
C SER A 46 -1.76 58.38 -18.08
N ALA A 47 -0.52 57.91 -17.86
CA ALA A 47 0.69 58.72 -18.05
C ALA A 47 0.85 59.15 -19.52
N ASP A 48 0.66 58.23 -20.46
CA ASP A 48 0.74 58.51 -21.90
C ASP A 48 -0.33 59.52 -22.33
N ARG A 49 -1.56 59.41 -21.79
CA ARG A 49 -2.63 60.38 -22.01
C ARG A 49 -2.25 61.77 -21.48
N ASP A 50 -1.73 61.84 -20.27
CA ASP A 50 -1.37 63.10 -19.63
C ASP A 50 -0.19 63.76 -20.36
N GLU A 51 0.76 62.97 -20.89
CA GLU A 51 1.82 63.46 -21.78
C GLU A 51 1.25 64.02 -23.08
N ALA A 52 0.35 63.28 -23.76
CA ALA A 52 -0.30 63.75 -24.99
C ALA A 52 -1.08 65.06 -24.76
N LEU A 53 -1.76 65.21 -23.62
CA LEU A 53 -2.43 66.46 -23.25
C LEU A 53 -1.44 67.62 -23.08
N SER A 54 -0.27 67.37 -22.48
CA SER A 54 0.76 68.41 -22.34
C SER A 54 1.35 68.83 -23.68
N GLN A 55 1.57 67.89 -24.61
CA GLN A 55 2.00 68.18 -25.98
C GLN A 55 0.97 69.02 -26.74
N VAL A 56 -0.33 68.76 -26.57
CA VAL A 56 -1.40 69.57 -27.20
C VAL A 56 -1.38 71.00 -26.68
N VAL A 57 -1.19 71.19 -25.37
CA VAL A 57 -1.07 72.53 -24.78
C VAL A 57 0.16 73.26 -25.33
N GLU A 58 1.32 72.61 -25.37
CA GLU A 58 2.55 73.20 -25.89
C GLU A 58 2.43 73.58 -27.38
N LEU A 59 1.85 72.71 -28.21
CA LEU A 59 1.64 73.00 -29.63
C LEU A 59 0.66 74.16 -29.82
N SER A 60 -0.36 74.27 -28.97
CA SER A 60 -1.30 75.40 -28.99
C SER A 60 -0.59 76.71 -28.64
N GLU A 61 0.28 76.71 -27.63
CA GLU A 61 1.10 77.88 -27.28
C GLU A 61 2.07 78.27 -28.41
N ARG A 62 2.73 77.28 -29.03
CA ARG A 62 3.62 77.51 -30.18
C ARG A 62 2.88 78.10 -31.38
N LEU A 63 1.66 77.65 -31.66
CA LEU A 63 0.81 78.22 -32.72
C LEU A 63 0.43 79.67 -32.43
N GLU A 64 0.06 79.99 -31.18
CA GLU A 64 -0.25 81.36 -30.77
C GLU A 64 0.97 82.29 -30.91
N VAL A 65 2.17 81.81 -30.55
CA VAL A 65 3.41 82.56 -30.75
C VAL A 65 3.71 82.77 -32.23
N ALA A 66 3.61 81.72 -33.05
CA ALA A 66 3.82 81.81 -34.50
C ALA A 66 2.81 82.77 -35.16
N HIS A 67 1.54 82.77 -34.73
CA HIS A 67 0.54 83.73 -35.21
C HIS A 67 0.90 85.17 -34.86
N ARG A 68 1.41 85.44 -33.64
CA ARG A 68 1.88 86.78 -33.24
C ARG A 68 3.11 87.22 -34.04
N GLU A 69 4.04 86.32 -34.30
CA GLU A 69 5.24 86.62 -35.08
C GLU A 69 4.89 86.89 -36.55
N ILE A 70 3.99 86.10 -37.15
CA ILE A 70 3.49 86.36 -38.51
C ILE A 70 2.80 87.72 -38.57
N ALA A 71 1.94 88.04 -37.59
CA ALA A 71 1.27 89.34 -37.53
C ALA A 71 2.29 90.50 -37.45
N ALA A 72 3.29 90.40 -36.57
CA ALA A 72 4.35 91.40 -36.43
C ALA A 72 5.22 91.54 -37.70
N LEU A 73 5.56 90.42 -38.35
CA LEU A 73 6.32 90.43 -39.61
C LEU A 73 5.50 91.01 -40.76
N THR A 74 4.18 90.76 -40.82
CA THR A 74 3.31 91.39 -41.82
C THR A 74 3.16 92.89 -41.63
N GLU A 75 3.17 93.38 -40.38
CA GLU A 75 3.14 94.81 -40.08
C GLU A 75 4.49 95.49 -40.37
N GLY A 76 5.61 94.85 -40.04
CA GLY A 76 6.97 95.37 -40.25
C GLY A 76 7.45 95.40 -41.70
N ARG A 77 6.92 94.51 -42.56
CA ARG A 77 7.31 94.43 -43.98
C ARG A 77 6.65 95.50 -44.86
N GLY A 78 5.71 96.27 -44.32
CA GLY A 78 5.03 97.36 -45.03
C GLY A 78 5.88 98.61 -45.31
N THR A 79 7.07 98.77 -44.70
CA THR A 79 7.75 100.09 -44.67
C THR A 79 9.20 100.17 -45.18
N THR A 80 9.82 99.10 -45.70
CA THR A 80 11.22 99.20 -46.20
C THR A 80 11.46 98.48 -47.52
N THR A 81 11.38 99.23 -48.62
CA THR A 81 11.92 98.83 -49.93
C THR A 81 13.42 99.16 -49.98
N GLY A 82 14.24 98.18 -50.34
CA GLY A 82 15.70 98.24 -50.27
C GLY A 82 16.38 99.18 -51.26
N GLN A 83 17.59 99.61 -50.90
CA GLN A 83 18.47 100.35 -51.80
C GLN A 83 19.92 99.83 -51.68
N ALA A 84 20.54 99.66 -52.84
CA ALA A 84 21.78 98.93 -53.08
C ALA A 84 23.05 99.63 -52.54
N ALA A 85 24.00 98.83 -52.03
CA ALA A 85 25.29 99.28 -51.50
C ALA A 85 26.48 98.95 -52.45
N PRO A 86 27.61 99.70 -52.40
CA PRO A 86 28.66 99.67 -53.44
C PRO A 86 29.63 98.46 -53.35
N ASN A 87 30.10 97.99 -54.52
CA ASN A 87 30.89 96.75 -54.77
C ASN A 87 32.07 96.42 -53.82
N ARG A 88 32.68 97.40 -53.13
CA ARG A 88 33.79 97.15 -52.18
C ARG A 88 33.29 96.48 -50.89
N GLN A 89 32.10 96.83 -50.42
CA GLN A 89 31.47 96.18 -49.26
C GLN A 89 31.12 94.73 -49.56
N VAL A 90 30.72 94.44 -50.81
CA VAL A 90 30.48 93.07 -51.28
C VAL A 90 31.77 92.25 -51.28
N GLN A 91 32.92 92.83 -51.63
CA GLN A 91 34.20 92.12 -51.58
C GLN A 91 34.67 91.86 -50.14
N VAL A 92 34.56 92.85 -49.25
CA VAL A 92 34.88 92.67 -47.82
C VAL A 92 33.97 91.60 -47.20
N ALA A 93 32.67 91.66 -47.48
CA ALA A 93 31.73 90.64 -47.01
C ALA A 93 32.05 89.24 -47.56
N LYS A 94 32.56 89.12 -48.78
CA LYS A 94 32.99 87.83 -49.34
C LYS A 94 34.23 87.27 -48.63
N VAL A 95 35.22 88.12 -48.32
CA VAL A 95 36.41 87.71 -47.57
C VAL A 95 36.04 87.31 -46.15
N GLU A 96 35.22 88.11 -45.47
CA GLU A 96 34.73 87.82 -44.12
C GLU A 96 33.88 86.54 -44.10
N ALA A 97 33.01 86.32 -45.09
CA ALA A 97 32.26 85.08 -45.22
C ALA A 97 33.17 83.87 -45.40
N ALA A 98 34.24 83.99 -46.21
CA ALA A 98 35.23 82.92 -46.39
C ALA A 98 36.01 82.62 -45.09
N GLU A 99 36.32 83.64 -44.29
CA GLU A 99 36.94 83.46 -42.97
C GLU A 99 35.98 82.83 -41.96
N ILE A 100 34.70 83.19 -41.99
CA ILE A 100 33.68 82.59 -41.12
C ILE A 100 33.44 81.12 -41.51
N THR A 101 33.32 80.81 -42.81
CA THR A 101 33.16 79.42 -43.26
C THR A 101 34.41 78.59 -42.98
N GLY A 102 35.60 79.16 -43.15
CA GLY A 102 36.85 78.50 -42.79
C GLY A 102 36.92 78.17 -41.30
N ARG A 103 36.59 79.13 -40.42
CA ARG A 103 36.53 78.88 -38.97
C ARG A 103 35.45 77.88 -38.58
N ALA A 104 34.27 77.96 -39.20
CA ALA A 104 33.18 77.03 -38.96
C ALA A 104 33.53 75.60 -39.41
N GLN A 105 34.23 75.45 -40.55
CA GLN A 105 34.69 74.17 -41.04
C GLN A 105 35.73 73.55 -40.09
N VAL A 106 36.72 74.33 -39.64
CA VAL A 106 37.71 73.84 -38.67
C VAL A 106 37.05 73.45 -37.33
N ALA A 107 36.07 74.22 -36.86
CA ALA A 107 35.30 73.86 -35.67
C ALA A 107 34.49 72.57 -35.87
N ALA A 108 33.85 72.40 -37.04
CA ALA A 108 33.13 71.19 -37.39
C ALA A 108 34.07 69.97 -37.42
N GLU A 109 35.20 70.07 -38.11
CA GLU A 109 36.22 69.00 -38.19
C GLU A 109 36.73 68.61 -36.81
N ASN A 110 37.01 69.58 -35.93
CA ASN A 110 37.43 69.31 -34.55
C ASN A 110 36.34 68.61 -33.74
N THR A 111 35.08 69.04 -33.85
CA THR A 111 33.97 68.40 -33.14
C THR A 111 33.70 66.98 -33.66
N TRP A 112 33.85 66.74 -34.96
CA TRP A 112 33.74 65.42 -35.57
C TRP A 112 34.89 64.50 -35.13
N ALA A 113 36.12 65.00 -35.12
CA ALA A 113 37.26 64.23 -34.62
C ALA A 113 37.09 63.85 -33.15
N ALA A 114 36.62 64.79 -32.31
CA ALA A 114 36.34 64.52 -30.90
C ALA A 114 35.19 63.49 -30.72
N ALA A 115 34.14 63.59 -31.53
CA ALA A 115 33.03 62.65 -31.51
C ALA A 115 33.45 61.23 -31.94
N GLU A 116 34.31 61.10 -32.97
CA GLU A 116 34.81 59.80 -33.41
C GLU A 116 35.74 59.17 -32.38
N GLN A 117 36.62 59.97 -31.75
CA GLN A 117 37.47 59.50 -30.65
C GLN A 117 36.65 59.01 -29.45
N ALA A 118 35.62 59.77 -29.06
CA ALA A 118 34.71 59.36 -28.00
C ALA A 118 33.96 58.06 -28.36
N SER A 119 33.50 57.93 -29.60
CA SER A 119 32.82 56.73 -30.10
C SER A 119 33.74 55.51 -30.12
N ALA A 120 34.98 55.68 -30.57
CA ALA A 120 36.01 54.63 -30.56
C ALA A 120 36.31 54.17 -29.12
N ALA A 121 36.52 55.10 -28.20
CA ALA A 121 36.76 54.79 -26.79
C ALA A 121 35.59 54.01 -26.14
N LEU A 122 34.34 54.37 -26.48
CA LEU A 122 33.17 53.62 -26.02
C LEU A 122 33.12 52.20 -26.62
N ARG A 123 33.37 52.06 -27.93
CA ARG A 123 33.43 50.74 -28.59
C ARG A 123 34.48 49.84 -27.96
N ASP A 124 35.67 50.37 -27.70
CA ASP A 124 36.75 49.62 -27.05
C ASP A 124 36.36 49.19 -25.64
N ARG A 125 35.74 50.08 -24.86
CA ARG A 125 35.25 49.77 -23.51
C ARG A 125 34.18 48.68 -23.52
N TYR A 126 33.18 48.77 -24.42
CA TYR A 126 32.14 47.74 -24.53
C TYR A 126 32.71 46.41 -25.01
N THR A 127 33.63 46.43 -25.96
CA THR A 127 34.31 45.22 -26.44
C THR A 127 35.09 44.55 -25.31
N HIS A 128 35.77 45.35 -24.48
CA HIS A 128 36.45 44.83 -23.30
C HIS A 128 35.48 44.24 -22.27
N LEU A 129 34.36 44.92 -22.00
CA LEU A 129 33.35 44.45 -21.05
C LEU A 129 32.69 43.15 -21.50
N ILE A 130 32.34 43.03 -22.79
CA ILE A 130 31.76 41.79 -23.35
C ILE A 130 32.75 40.63 -23.19
N ARG A 131 34.04 40.85 -23.52
CA ARG A 131 35.07 39.83 -23.32
C ARG A 131 35.22 39.41 -21.87
N GLU A 132 35.08 40.34 -20.92
CA GLU A 132 35.16 40.02 -19.50
C GLU A 132 33.93 39.23 -19.02
N LEU A 133 32.74 39.60 -19.47
CA LEU A 133 31.52 38.83 -19.20
C LEU A 133 31.59 37.42 -19.79
N ASP A 134 32.09 37.28 -21.02
CA ASP A 134 32.27 35.98 -21.67
C ASP A 134 33.24 35.08 -20.88
N LYS A 135 34.33 35.64 -20.36
CA LYS A 135 35.25 34.90 -19.47
C LYS A 135 34.58 34.49 -18.18
N GLN A 136 33.89 35.41 -17.50
CA GLN A 136 33.16 35.09 -16.27
C GLN A 136 32.11 34.00 -16.50
N HIS A 137 31.40 34.05 -17.62
CA HIS A 137 30.44 33.01 -18.00
C HIS A 137 31.14 31.66 -18.24
N ALA A 138 32.29 31.64 -18.91
CA ALA A 138 33.07 30.42 -19.11
C ALA A 138 33.55 29.83 -17.78
N ASP A 139 34.07 30.67 -16.88
CA ASP A 139 34.55 30.27 -15.56
C ASP A 139 33.41 29.67 -14.71
N ILE A 140 32.25 30.34 -14.67
CA ILE A 140 31.05 29.83 -13.96
C ILE A 140 30.61 28.49 -14.54
N GLN A 141 30.65 28.31 -15.85
CA GLN A 141 30.29 27.02 -16.47
C GLN A 141 31.27 25.91 -16.11
N VAL A 142 32.57 26.20 -16.03
CA VAL A 142 33.59 25.23 -15.62
C VAL A 142 33.38 24.83 -14.16
N GLU A 143 33.21 25.80 -13.26
CA GLU A 143 32.94 25.56 -11.84
C GLU A 143 31.63 24.78 -11.64
N HIS A 144 30.58 25.16 -12.36
CA HIS A 144 29.30 24.46 -12.29
C HIS A 144 29.43 22.99 -12.73
N ARG A 145 30.14 22.72 -13.84
CA ARG A 145 30.40 21.35 -14.30
C ARG A 145 31.21 20.59 -13.25
N ALA A 146 32.25 21.19 -12.67
CA ALA A 146 33.05 20.57 -11.63
C ALA A 146 32.22 20.20 -10.39
N ILE A 147 31.35 21.10 -9.93
CA ILE A 147 30.43 20.85 -8.81
C ILE A 147 29.45 19.72 -9.15
N MET A 148 28.88 19.72 -10.35
CA MET A 148 27.95 18.67 -10.78
C MET A 148 28.63 17.30 -10.92
N ASP A 149 29.84 17.25 -11.46
CA ASP A 149 30.61 16.01 -11.56
C ASP A 149 30.99 15.47 -10.19
N ALA A 150 31.37 16.35 -9.25
CA ALA A 150 31.64 15.99 -7.86
C ALA A 150 30.36 15.48 -7.16
N ALA A 151 29.23 16.15 -7.34
CA ALA A 151 27.94 15.75 -6.79
C ALA A 151 27.49 14.39 -7.34
N HIS A 152 27.55 14.19 -8.67
CA HIS A 152 27.28 12.90 -9.29
C HIS A 152 28.23 11.81 -8.80
N GLY A 153 29.51 12.13 -8.60
CA GLY A 153 30.49 11.22 -8.01
C GLY A 153 30.13 10.82 -6.58
N HIS A 154 29.66 11.76 -5.77
CA HIS A 154 29.21 11.49 -4.39
C HIS A 154 27.95 10.63 -4.37
N VAL A 155 26.95 10.95 -5.20
CA VAL A 155 25.72 10.14 -5.32
C VAL A 155 26.06 8.71 -5.75
N ARG A 156 26.91 8.51 -6.76
CA ARG A 156 27.34 7.16 -7.17
C ARG A 156 28.00 6.38 -6.02
N LYS A 157 28.88 7.03 -5.24
CA LYS A 157 29.49 6.39 -4.06
C LYS A 157 28.44 6.01 -3.02
N MET A 158 27.52 6.93 -2.71
CA MET A 158 26.44 6.69 -1.75
C MET A 158 25.52 5.54 -2.20
N THR A 159 25.19 5.46 -3.48
CA THR A 159 24.39 4.36 -4.04
C THR A 159 25.12 3.02 -3.90
N VAL A 160 26.40 2.95 -4.28
CA VAL A 160 27.20 1.72 -4.13
C VAL A 160 27.32 1.30 -2.66
N GLU A 161 27.51 2.25 -1.74
CA GLU A 161 27.53 1.97 -0.31
C GLU A 161 26.17 1.49 0.21
N ALA A 162 25.07 2.08 -0.25
CA ALA A 162 23.72 1.66 0.11
C ALA A 162 23.43 0.24 -0.37
N ASP A 163 23.73 -0.08 -1.63
CA ASP A 163 23.57 -1.41 -2.21
C ASP A 163 24.39 -2.45 -1.44
N ARG A 164 25.62 -2.11 -1.05
CA ARG A 164 26.47 -2.97 -0.22
C ARG A 164 25.85 -3.22 1.15
N ARG A 165 25.36 -2.17 1.82
CA ARG A 165 24.71 -2.31 3.14
C ARG A 165 23.43 -3.14 3.03
N GLN A 166 22.66 -2.97 1.97
CA GLN A 166 21.47 -3.79 1.72
C GLN A 166 21.85 -5.26 1.55
N ALA A 167 22.84 -5.58 0.72
CA ALA A 167 23.33 -6.94 0.55
C ALA A 167 23.85 -7.56 1.86
N GLU A 168 24.56 -6.78 2.69
CA GLU A 168 25.03 -7.25 4.01
C GLU A 168 23.87 -7.53 4.98
N ILE A 169 22.80 -6.72 4.95
CA ILE A 169 21.58 -6.95 5.75
C ILE A 169 20.85 -8.19 5.26
N ASP A 170 20.67 -8.34 3.95
CA ASP A 170 19.99 -9.47 3.33
C ASP A 170 20.72 -10.79 3.64
N GLU A 171 22.05 -10.80 3.54
CA GLU A 171 22.88 -11.96 3.88
C GLU A 171 22.79 -12.31 5.38
N ARG A 172 22.77 -11.30 6.27
CA ARG A 172 22.57 -11.52 7.71
C ARG A 172 21.17 -12.07 8.01
N ALA A 173 20.15 -11.53 7.38
CA ALA A 173 18.78 -11.99 7.53
C ALA A 173 18.61 -13.44 7.03
N GLU A 174 19.23 -13.79 5.91
CA GLU A 174 19.23 -15.15 5.38
C GLU A 174 19.95 -16.14 6.31
N ARG A 175 21.13 -15.76 6.83
CA ARG A 175 21.84 -16.57 7.83
C ARG A 175 20.99 -16.81 9.08
N GLU A 176 20.30 -15.78 9.56
CA GLU A 176 19.44 -15.91 10.73
C GLU A 176 18.21 -16.77 10.46
N ARG A 177 17.58 -16.64 9.28
CA ARG A 177 16.50 -17.53 8.84
C ARG A 177 16.93 -18.99 8.85
N GLN A 178 18.07 -19.29 8.22
CA GLN A 178 18.61 -20.65 8.16
C GLN A 178 18.94 -21.20 9.55
N ARG A 179 19.47 -20.35 10.44
CA ARG A 179 19.73 -20.73 11.82
C ARG A 179 18.44 -21.10 12.55
N ILE A 180 17.43 -20.23 12.50
CA ILE A 180 16.12 -20.46 13.14
C ILE A 180 15.47 -21.73 12.58
N GLU A 181 15.53 -21.94 11.27
CA GLU A 181 14.99 -23.15 10.63
C GLU A 181 15.72 -24.41 11.14
N SER A 182 17.06 -24.38 11.21
CA SER A 182 17.84 -25.52 11.73
C SER A 182 17.54 -25.82 13.21
N GLU A 183 17.38 -24.79 14.05
CA GLU A 183 17.03 -24.93 15.47
C GLU A 183 15.59 -25.44 15.62
N PHE A 184 14.66 -24.96 14.79
CA PHE A 184 13.28 -25.44 14.76
C PHE A 184 13.20 -26.91 14.35
N ASP A 185 13.92 -27.33 13.31
CA ASP A 185 13.95 -28.71 12.87
C ASP A 185 14.55 -29.63 13.94
N GLN A 186 15.62 -29.23 14.61
CA GLN A 186 16.21 -29.98 15.72
C GLN A 186 15.24 -30.12 16.90
N THR A 187 14.55 -29.04 17.27
CA THR A 187 13.58 -29.09 18.37
C THR A 187 12.36 -29.93 18.00
N MET A 188 11.86 -29.85 16.77
CA MET A 188 10.72 -30.62 16.30
C MET A 188 11.05 -32.10 16.12
N THR A 189 12.23 -32.44 15.64
CA THR A 189 12.69 -33.84 15.55
C THR A 189 12.84 -34.46 16.95
N THR A 190 13.43 -33.73 17.90
CA THR A 190 13.52 -34.15 19.31
C THR A 190 12.13 -34.38 19.90
N ARG A 191 11.22 -33.41 19.73
CA ARG A 191 9.84 -33.51 20.23
C ARG A 191 9.07 -34.67 19.61
N ARG A 192 9.23 -34.91 18.30
CA ARG A 192 8.64 -36.07 17.62
C ARG A 192 9.16 -37.38 18.22
N ALA A 193 10.48 -37.50 18.41
CA ALA A 193 11.08 -38.69 19.02
C ALA A 193 10.59 -38.90 20.47
N ASP A 194 10.43 -37.83 21.25
CA ASP A 194 9.89 -37.92 22.62
C ASP A 194 8.44 -38.41 22.64
N LEU A 195 7.59 -37.86 21.75
CA LEU A 195 6.20 -38.29 21.61
C LEU A 195 6.08 -39.74 21.12
N GLU A 196 6.93 -40.16 20.18
CA GLU A 196 7.00 -41.55 19.73
C GLU A 196 7.37 -42.49 20.88
N ARG A 197 8.36 -42.13 21.70
CA ARG A 197 8.72 -42.92 22.90
C ARG A 197 7.57 -42.97 23.91
N GLU A 198 6.84 -41.86 24.10
CA GLU A 198 5.69 -41.85 24.99
C GLU A 198 4.56 -42.76 24.46
N ILE A 199 4.24 -42.68 23.16
CA ILE A 199 3.24 -43.55 22.52
C ILE A 199 3.63 -45.02 22.68
N GLU A 200 4.89 -45.38 22.40
CA GLU A 200 5.38 -46.74 22.54
C GLU A 200 5.30 -47.21 24.00
N SER A 201 5.68 -46.35 24.97
CA SER A 201 5.59 -46.67 26.39
C SER A 201 4.15 -46.93 26.84
N ARG A 202 3.18 -46.12 26.37
CA ARG A 202 1.75 -46.28 26.66
C ARG A 202 1.20 -47.53 25.99
N HIS A 203 1.61 -47.81 24.75
CA HIS A 203 1.20 -49.00 24.03
C HIS A 203 1.76 -50.28 24.69
N ALA A 204 3.03 -50.28 25.09
CA ALA A 204 3.65 -51.36 25.85
C ALA A 204 2.98 -51.58 27.21
N ALA A 205 2.67 -50.51 27.96
CA ALA A 205 1.96 -50.60 29.23
C ALA A 205 0.53 -51.14 29.06
N SER A 206 -0.20 -50.65 28.05
CA SER A 206 -1.56 -51.09 27.74
C SER A 206 -1.60 -52.56 27.31
N THR A 207 -0.68 -52.99 26.44
CA THR A 207 -0.59 -54.39 26.00
C THR A 207 -0.18 -55.32 27.15
N ALA A 208 0.72 -54.90 28.03
CA ALA A 208 1.07 -55.65 29.24
C ALA A 208 -0.13 -55.78 30.20
N GLN A 209 -0.89 -54.71 30.40
CA GLN A 209 -2.11 -54.76 31.22
C GLN A 209 -3.18 -55.66 30.59
N ALA A 210 -3.42 -55.56 29.28
CA ALA A 210 -4.36 -56.42 28.57
C ALA A 210 -3.95 -57.90 28.63
N ARG A 211 -2.65 -58.21 28.53
CA ARG A 211 -2.15 -59.58 28.72
C ARG A 211 -2.42 -60.08 30.14
N ARG A 212 -2.12 -59.28 31.17
CA ARG A 212 -2.39 -59.64 32.57
C ARG A 212 -3.88 -59.90 32.82
N THR A 213 -4.77 -59.03 32.34
CA THR A 213 -6.22 -59.22 32.54
C THR A 213 -6.74 -60.46 31.82
N VAL A 214 -6.23 -60.77 30.62
CA VAL A 214 -6.57 -62.00 29.89
C VAL A 214 -6.04 -63.24 30.61
N GLU A 215 -4.81 -63.21 31.12
CA GLU A 215 -4.22 -64.31 31.91
C GLU A 215 -4.99 -64.55 33.20
N GLU A 216 -5.31 -63.50 33.96
CA GLU A 216 -6.12 -63.57 35.17
C GLU A 216 -7.55 -64.09 34.89
N ALA A 217 -8.20 -63.61 33.83
CA ALA A 217 -9.53 -64.09 33.42
C ALA A 217 -9.48 -65.57 33.01
N ASN A 218 -8.46 -66.00 32.27
CA ASN A 218 -8.26 -67.40 31.90
C ASN A 218 -7.97 -68.28 33.13
N ALA A 219 -7.17 -67.81 34.09
CA ALA A 219 -6.91 -68.53 35.32
C ALA A 219 -8.19 -68.71 36.16
N LYS A 220 -9.00 -67.65 36.29
CA LYS A 220 -10.31 -67.71 36.96
C LYS A 220 -11.28 -68.65 36.23
N ALA A 221 -11.35 -68.59 34.90
CA ALA A 221 -12.19 -69.50 34.11
C ALA A 221 -11.76 -70.96 34.29
N ARG A 222 -10.46 -71.25 34.25
CA ARG A 222 -9.92 -72.60 34.51
C ARG A 222 -10.25 -73.08 35.92
N ALA A 223 -10.13 -72.21 36.93
CA ALA A 223 -10.48 -72.54 38.31
C ALA A 223 -11.99 -72.83 38.47
N ALA A 224 -12.85 -72.00 37.88
CA ALA A 224 -14.30 -72.19 37.90
C ALA A 224 -14.73 -73.49 37.19
N VAL A 225 -14.12 -73.81 36.03
CA VAL A 225 -14.35 -75.09 35.33
C VAL A 225 -13.88 -76.27 36.18
N ALA A 226 -12.71 -76.18 36.80
CA ALA A 226 -12.20 -77.24 37.68
C ALA A 226 -13.11 -77.47 38.90
N GLU A 227 -13.61 -76.40 39.51
CA GLU A 227 -14.56 -76.47 40.61
C GLU A 227 -15.92 -77.05 40.18
N ALA A 228 -16.45 -76.62 39.03
CA ALA A 228 -17.68 -77.16 38.45
C ALA A 228 -17.54 -78.67 38.16
N ASN A 229 -16.40 -79.10 37.63
CA ASN A 229 -16.11 -80.53 37.40
C ASN A 229 -16.02 -81.32 38.71
N LYS A 230 -15.41 -80.75 39.76
CA LYS A 230 -15.40 -81.39 41.10
C LYS A 230 -16.81 -81.54 41.66
N ARG A 231 -17.63 -80.49 41.62
CA ARG A 231 -19.03 -80.55 42.06
C ARG A 231 -19.84 -81.56 41.25
N LEU A 232 -19.60 -81.63 39.94
CA LEU A 232 -20.23 -82.63 39.08
C LEU A 232 -19.79 -84.06 39.45
N SER A 233 -18.51 -84.30 39.72
CA SER A 233 -18.05 -85.61 40.19
C SER A 233 -18.65 -85.98 41.53
N ASP A 234 -18.79 -85.03 42.46
CA ASP A 234 -19.41 -85.25 43.77
C ASP A 234 -20.90 -85.59 43.60
N LEU A 235 -21.63 -84.85 42.75
CA LEU A 235 -23.03 -85.13 42.40
C LEU A 235 -23.20 -86.52 41.76
N VAL A 236 -22.29 -86.92 40.87
CA VAL A 236 -22.29 -88.26 40.27
C VAL A 236 -22.02 -89.34 41.32
N ALA A 237 -21.10 -89.10 42.26
CA ALA A 237 -20.83 -90.04 43.35
C ALA A 237 -22.05 -90.21 44.28
N VAL A 238 -22.70 -89.11 44.69
CA VAL A 238 -23.93 -89.15 45.49
C VAL A 238 -25.06 -89.84 44.72
N ARG A 239 -25.24 -89.54 43.42
CA ARG A 239 -26.22 -90.22 42.58
C ARG A 239 -25.98 -91.73 42.56
N ASN A 240 -24.74 -92.17 42.39
CA ASN A 240 -24.39 -93.58 42.39
C ASN A 240 -24.65 -94.22 43.76
N GLN A 241 -24.32 -93.54 44.86
CA GLN A 241 -24.61 -94.00 46.21
C GLN A 241 -26.13 -94.14 46.47
N ILE A 242 -26.94 -93.19 46.00
CA ILE A 242 -28.41 -93.29 46.07
C ILE A 242 -28.90 -94.45 45.19
N ALA A 243 -28.36 -94.61 43.98
CA ALA A 243 -28.73 -95.72 43.10
C ALA A 243 -28.38 -97.08 43.73
N ASP A 244 -27.23 -97.19 44.41
CA ASP A 244 -26.82 -98.38 45.14
C ASP A 244 -27.67 -98.58 46.41
N HIS A 245 -28.03 -97.52 47.13
CA HIS A 245 -28.93 -97.60 48.28
C HIS A 245 -30.34 -98.04 47.88
N ILE A 246 -30.89 -97.53 46.76
CA ILE A 246 -32.16 -97.98 46.20
C ILE A 246 -32.06 -99.45 45.75
N ARG A 247 -30.93 -99.87 45.17
CA ARG A 247 -30.71 -101.28 44.82
C ARG A 247 -30.68 -102.16 46.07
N GLY A 248 -29.95 -101.75 47.11
CA GLY A 248 -29.88 -102.45 48.38
C GLY A 248 -31.21 -102.48 49.14
N THR A 249 -31.98 -101.39 49.18
CA THR A 249 -33.33 -101.40 49.78
C THR A 249 -34.31 -102.22 48.96
N ARG A 250 -34.20 -102.23 47.63
CA ARG A 250 -34.98 -103.13 46.77
C ARG A 250 -34.64 -104.59 47.06
N GLU A 251 -33.37 -104.93 47.24
CA GLU A 251 -32.95 -106.27 47.67
C GLU A 251 -33.50 -106.64 49.06
N VAL A 252 -33.49 -105.71 50.03
CA VAL A 252 -34.06 -105.93 51.37
C VAL A 252 -35.59 -106.03 51.33
N ILE A 253 -36.27 -105.25 50.49
CA ILE A 253 -37.72 -105.36 50.26
C ILE A 253 -38.02 -106.67 49.54
N GLU A 254 -37.18 -107.12 48.62
CA GLU A 254 -37.35 -108.40 47.94
C GLU A 254 -37.18 -109.56 48.94
N GLN A 255 -36.16 -109.49 49.82
CA GLN A 255 -35.98 -110.39 50.96
C GLN A 255 -37.14 -110.32 51.98
N GLY A 256 -37.66 -109.12 52.26
CA GLY A 256 -38.79 -108.87 53.15
C GLY A 256 -40.14 -109.31 52.55
N SER A 257 -40.29 -109.22 51.23
CA SER A 257 -41.45 -109.71 50.49
C SER A 257 -41.43 -111.23 50.37
N ALA A 258 -40.25 -111.85 50.33
CA ALA A 258 -40.09 -113.28 50.51
C ALA A 258 -40.40 -113.74 51.95
N LEU A 259 -40.39 -112.83 52.93
CA LEU A 259 -40.76 -113.06 54.34
C LEU A 259 -42.22 -112.65 54.67
N LEU A 260 -42.93 -112.02 53.75
CA LEU A 260 -44.34 -111.64 53.86
C LEU A 260 -45.16 -112.45 52.86
N GLU A 261 -45.44 -113.72 53.20
CA GLU A 261 -46.61 -114.40 52.66
C GLU A 261 -47.88 -113.72 53.19
N PRO A 262 -48.82 -113.28 52.33
CA PRO A 262 -50.08 -112.71 52.78
C PRO A 262 -50.99 -113.80 53.35
N VAL A 263 -51.36 -113.68 54.63
CA VAL A 263 -52.53 -114.34 55.21
C VAL A 263 -53.78 -113.62 54.70
N GLU A 264 -54.73 -114.38 54.19
CA GLU A 264 -56.01 -113.95 53.63
C GLU A 264 -56.78 -113.07 54.62
N ASN A 265 -56.94 -111.78 54.31
CA ASN A 265 -58.12 -110.93 54.56
C ASN A 265 -57.73 -109.45 54.64
N GLU A 266 -57.62 -108.77 53.50
CA GLU A 266 -57.78 -107.29 53.41
C GLU A 266 -57.92 -106.81 51.94
N ALA A 267 -58.56 -107.62 51.07
CA ALA A 267 -58.71 -107.33 49.63
C ALA A 267 -59.97 -106.53 49.25
N GLU A 268 -60.82 -106.13 50.20
CA GLU A 268 -62.17 -105.61 49.87
C GLU A 268 -62.43 -104.12 50.19
N VAL A 269 -61.49 -103.36 50.75
CA VAL A 269 -61.76 -101.97 51.20
C VAL A 269 -61.12 -100.86 50.34
N LEU A 270 -60.30 -101.20 49.33
CA LEU A 270 -59.65 -100.20 48.45
C LEU A 270 -60.28 -100.07 47.06
N ALA A 271 -61.40 -100.74 46.79
CA ALA A 271 -62.06 -100.76 45.48
C ALA A 271 -63.07 -99.62 45.23
N SER A 272 -63.09 -98.54 46.01
CA SER A 272 -64.01 -97.41 45.72
C SER A 272 -63.54 -96.06 46.26
N ALA A 273 -62.76 -95.34 45.44
CA ALA A 273 -62.74 -93.88 45.42
C ALA A 273 -62.43 -93.38 44.00
N LYS A 274 -63.36 -92.61 43.44
CA LYS A 274 -63.39 -92.05 42.08
C LYS A 274 -62.35 -90.94 41.81
N PRO A 275 -62.02 -90.65 40.54
CA PRO A 275 -61.04 -89.64 40.12
C PRO A 275 -61.65 -88.23 40.02
N LEU A 276 -60.85 -87.18 40.29
CA LEU A 276 -61.17 -85.78 40.03
C LEU A 276 -60.04 -85.09 39.24
N GLU A 277 -60.48 -84.22 38.33
CA GLU A 277 -59.80 -83.57 37.22
C GLU A 277 -59.06 -82.26 37.59
N HIS A 278 -58.44 -81.66 36.55
CA HIS A 278 -57.87 -80.30 36.40
C HIS A 278 -56.39 -80.11 36.82
N GLU A 279 -55.49 -79.47 36.09
CA GLU A 279 -55.60 -78.55 34.94
C GLU A 279 -54.22 -78.38 34.25
N LYS A 280 -54.19 -78.22 32.91
CA LYS A 280 -53.03 -77.73 32.12
C LYS A 280 -53.19 -76.22 31.90
N PRO A 281 -52.10 -75.45 31.72
CA PRO A 281 -51.64 -75.06 30.35
C PRO A 281 -50.09 -74.89 30.30
N ALA A 282 -49.39 -74.55 29.21
CA ALA A 282 -49.56 -74.57 27.76
C ALA A 282 -48.15 -74.41 27.14
N LYS A 283 -47.97 -74.95 25.94
CA LYS A 283 -46.78 -74.79 25.08
C LYS A 283 -46.88 -73.45 24.31
N ASN A 284 -45.79 -72.68 24.25
CA ASN A 284 -44.92 -72.45 23.07
C ASN A 284 -45.36 -71.31 22.12
N THR A 285 -44.45 -70.38 21.78
CA THR A 285 -43.88 -70.14 20.42
C THR A 285 -43.17 -68.78 20.32
N GLU A 286 -41.93 -68.83 19.80
CA GLU A 286 -41.25 -67.90 18.86
C GLU A 286 -41.75 -66.45 18.67
N LYS A 287 -40.83 -65.46 18.73
CA LYS A 287 -40.28 -64.75 17.54
C LYS A 287 -39.37 -63.56 17.87
N THR A 288 -38.43 -63.32 16.93
CA THR A 288 -37.83 -62.05 16.44
C THR A 288 -36.80 -61.25 17.26
N GLU A 289 -35.58 -61.24 16.71
CA GLU A 289 -34.81 -60.05 16.29
C GLU A 289 -35.38 -58.67 16.68
N LYS A 290 -34.58 -57.83 17.34
CA LYS A 290 -33.92 -56.67 16.70
C LYS A 290 -33.04 -55.91 17.68
N ALA A 291 -31.93 -55.43 17.13
CA ALA A 291 -30.97 -54.52 17.72
C ALA A 291 -31.62 -53.26 18.31
N ASN A 292 -31.07 -52.79 19.45
CA ASN A 292 -31.34 -51.45 19.96
C ASN A 292 -30.01 -50.74 20.18
N ASP A 293 -29.59 -50.04 19.13
CA ASP A 293 -28.56 -49.02 19.14
C ASP A 293 -29.20 -47.71 19.62
N LYS A 294 -28.72 -47.16 20.74
CA LYS A 294 -29.13 -45.84 21.25
C LYS A 294 -27.94 -44.90 21.08
N PRO A 295 -28.05 -43.82 20.29
CA PRO A 295 -27.07 -42.76 20.31
C PRO A 295 -27.41 -41.79 21.46
N HIS A 296 -26.45 -41.58 22.37
CA HIS A 296 -26.45 -40.39 23.22
C HIS A 296 -25.70 -39.27 22.51
N SER A 297 -26.47 -38.23 22.21
CA SER A 297 -26.09 -36.90 21.75
C SER A 297 -25.06 -36.25 22.68
N VAL A 298 -23.92 -35.89 22.13
CA VAL A 298 -22.96 -34.94 22.73
C VAL A 298 -23.10 -33.60 21.98
N PRO A 299 -23.20 -32.45 22.68
CA PRO A 299 -23.44 -31.16 22.06
C PRO A 299 -22.20 -30.60 21.35
N GLN A 300 -22.43 -30.01 20.18
CA GLN A 300 -21.50 -29.17 19.44
C GLN A 300 -21.08 -27.96 20.30
N GLN A 301 -19.80 -27.89 20.68
CA GLN A 301 -19.16 -26.62 21.03
C GLN A 301 -18.72 -25.94 19.73
N ARG A 302 -19.38 -24.80 19.43
CA ARG A 302 -18.86 -23.78 18.53
C ARG A 302 -17.71 -23.07 19.23
N GLU A 303 -16.48 -23.36 18.83
CA GLU A 303 -15.38 -22.43 19.08
C GLU A 303 -15.43 -21.33 18.02
N ALA A 304 -15.71 -20.13 18.50
CA ALA A 304 -15.62 -18.90 17.75
C ALA A 304 -14.18 -18.67 17.30
N ARG A 305 -14.00 -18.59 15.97
CA ARG A 305 -12.81 -17.99 15.37
C ARG A 305 -12.71 -16.54 15.84
N GLN A 306 -11.77 -16.29 16.73
CA GLN A 306 -11.24 -14.95 17.01
C GLN A 306 -10.46 -14.50 15.78
N GLY A 307 -11.07 -13.62 14.98
CA GLY A 307 -10.34 -12.76 14.05
C GLY A 307 -9.85 -11.55 14.81
N ALA A 308 -8.57 -11.55 15.20
CA ALA A 308 -7.85 -10.34 15.55
C ALA A 308 -6.99 -9.93 14.34
N PRO A 309 -7.16 -8.73 13.77
CA PRO A 309 -6.10 -8.10 13.02
C PRO A 309 -5.18 -7.37 13.99
N SER A 310 -3.94 -7.85 14.11
CA SER A 310 -2.84 -7.09 14.69
C SER A 310 -2.43 -5.98 13.73
N THR A 311 -2.58 -4.76 14.20
CA THR A 311 -1.67 -3.65 13.87
C THR A 311 -0.23 -4.08 14.17
N VAL A 312 0.73 -3.75 13.29
CA VAL A 312 2.05 -3.13 13.58
C VAL A 312 2.87 -3.06 12.28
N ASP A 313 3.46 -1.87 12.10
CA ASP A 313 4.46 -1.37 11.13
C ASP A 313 4.04 -1.10 9.67
#